data_AF-A0A139A116-F1
#
_entry.id   AF-A0A139A116-F1
#
_cell.length_a   1.000
_cell.length_b   1.000
_cell.length_c   1.000
_cell.angle_alpha   90.00
_cell.angle_beta   90.00
_cell.angle_gamma   90.00
#
_symmetry.space_group_name_H-M   'P 1'
#
loop_
_entity.id
_entity.type
_entity.pdbx_description
1 polymer ?
#
loop_
_entity_poly.entity_id
_entity_poly.type
_entity_poly.pdbx_seq_one_letter_code
_entity_poly.pdbx_strand_id
1 'polypeptide(L)'
;MDSDAELTEGSDSMDTENVLGDAETSDNDSLHADDCDSSDTHQKGTQREKENAEREYLNREIKGLMSIFLEKDRSVYQIKPSLKPFPTRYNTERMTESWLSGFFDGDGHISFGRNGRFWKLQVGMTQSNYSFLAALQSKYGGGSLHKGKKATSSNGVQGWELVYGGTSAYSILKILAENAVIKSKQAGIALQFLDSQNFARREELAGLMKYCNSNKMTYASEVDLTRMNPGFLAGIFDAEGSTNRLKHEFPTILTGIKEYLGCGKDNRGAFTITKYEDYVALYKSMHPFVIIKSVQLRSVLKSYIPNGCSGSPSYTICDCPIFQNPDSDSTAI
;
A
#
# COMPACT_ATOMS: atom_id res chain seq x y z
N MET A 1 -35.47 -28.76 43.65
CA MET A 1 -36.03 -29.61 42.58
C MET A 1 -35.01 -29.58 41.48
N ASP A 2 -34.07 -30.50 41.63
CA ASP A 2 -32.94 -30.71 40.75
C ASP A 2 -33.41 -31.33 39.45
N SER A 3 -32.84 -30.89 38.33
CA SER A 3 -32.94 -31.59 37.06
C SER A 3 -31.63 -31.39 36.32
N ASP A 4 -30.70 -32.30 36.63
CA ASP A 4 -29.47 -32.54 35.88
C ASP A 4 -29.83 -33.08 34.49
N ALA A 5 -29.25 -32.47 33.46
CA ALA A 5 -29.31 -32.94 32.09
C ALA A 5 -27.91 -33.41 31.68
N GLU A 6 -27.71 -34.72 31.64
CA GLU A 6 -26.56 -35.37 31.05
C GLU A 6 -26.55 -35.16 29.53
N LEU A 7 -25.45 -34.63 29.00
CA LEU A 7 -25.13 -34.64 27.58
C LEU A 7 -24.03 -35.67 27.35
N THR A 8 -24.38 -36.72 26.61
CA THR A 8 -23.50 -37.78 26.15
C THR A 8 -22.72 -37.31 24.91
N GLU A 9 -21.39 -37.33 25.01
CA GLU A 9 -20.47 -37.11 23.89
C GLU A 9 -20.34 -38.41 23.07
N GLY A 10 -20.80 -38.39 21.82
CA GLY A 10 -20.53 -39.42 20.83
C GLY A 10 -19.34 -39.01 19.96
N SER A 11 -18.22 -39.70 20.12
CA SER A 11 -17.01 -39.53 19.32
C SER A 11 -17.02 -40.54 18.17
N ASP A 12 -17.44 -40.11 16.98
CA ASP A 12 -17.26 -40.89 15.74
C ASP A 12 -15.87 -40.60 15.14
N SER A 13 -15.00 -41.59 15.23
CA SER A 13 -13.70 -41.64 14.54
C SER A 13 -13.91 -42.04 13.08
N MET A 14 -13.66 -41.12 12.16
CA MET A 14 -13.53 -41.46 10.73
C MET A 14 -12.09 -41.85 10.43
N ASP A 15 -11.90 -43.13 10.12
CA ASP A 15 -10.68 -43.68 9.55
C ASP A 15 -10.46 -43.12 8.13
N THR A 16 -9.35 -42.44 7.93
CA THR A 16 -8.87 -42.07 6.58
C THR A 16 -7.89 -43.13 6.10
N GLU A 17 -8.32 -43.91 5.11
CA GLU A 17 -7.47 -44.85 4.38
C GLU A 17 -6.36 -44.11 3.62
N ASN A 18 -5.11 -44.49 3.91
CA ASN A 18 -3.93 -44.12 3.13
C ASN A 18 -3.89 -44.97 1.86
N VAL A 19 -4.22 -44.37 0.71
CA VAL A 19 -3.97 -44.96 -0.61
C VAL A 19 -2.58 -44.51 -1.07
N LEU A 20 -1.59 -45.39 -0.87
CA LEU A 20 -0.26 -45.30 -1.49
C LEU A 20 -0.40 -45.74 -2.95
N GLY A 21 -0.25 -44.79 -3.88
CA GLY A 21 -0.10 -45.06 -5.30
C GLY A 21 1.37 -45.08 -5.68
N ASP A 22 1.88 -46.27 -5.98
CA ASP A 22 3.20 -46.49 -6.56
C ASP A 22 3.27 -45.87 -7.96
N ALA A 23 4.22 -44.97 -8.18
CA ALA A 23 4.54 -44.44 -9.50
C ALA A 23 5.81 -45.13 -10.01
N GLU A 24 5.60 -46.00 -10.99
CA GLU A 24 6.64 -46.70 -11.74
C GLU A 24 7.57 -45.71 -12.46
N THR A 25 8.86 -45.81 -12.16
CA THR A 25 9.94 -45.22 -12.94
C THR A 25 10.20 -46.10 -14.16
N SER A 26 9.73 -45.69 -15.34
CA SER A 26 10.14 -46.30 -16.60
C SER A 26 11.38 -45.58 -17.14
N ASP A 27 12.52 -46.26 -17.04
CA ASP A 27 13.73 -45.97 -17.77
C ASP A 27 13.45 -46.03 -19.28
N ASN A 28 13.80 -44.96 -20.00
CA ASN A 28 13.91 -44.98 -21.45
C ASN A 28 15.19 -44.25 -21.85
N ASP A 29 16.28 -45.02 -21.84
CA ASP A 29 17.52 -44.73 -22.54
C ASP A 29 17.24 -44.73 -24.06
N SER A 30 17.27 -43.56 -24.67
CA SER A 30 17.41 -43.41 -26.12
C SER A 30 18.57 -42.49 -26.40
N LEU A 31 19.72 -43.13 -26.65
CA LEU A 31 20.90 -42.54 -27.25
C LEU A 31 20.58 -42.18 -28.71
N HIS A 32 20.29 -40.90 -28.98
CA HIS A 32 20.44 -40.34 -30.31
C HIS A 32 21.60 -39.34 -30.31
N ALA A 33 22.70 -39.79 -30.90
CA ALA A 33 23.82 -38.98 -31.30
C ALA A 33 23.46 -38.16 -32.56
N ASP A 34 24.18 -37.06 -32.69
CA ASP A 34 24.49 -36.32 -33.92
C ASP A 34 23.35 -35.49 -34.55
N ASP A 35 23.38 -34.18 -34.30
CA ASP A 35 23.73 -33.22 -35.36
C ASP A 35 23.97 -31.82 -34.77
N CYS A 36 25.23 -31.37 -34.87
CA CYS A 36 25.72 -30.07 -34.43
C CYS A 36 25.26 -28.96 -35.38
N ASP A 37 24.07 -28.42 -35.15
CA ASP A 37 23.62 -27.20 -35.81
C ASP A 37 24.24 -25.96 -35.14
N SER A 38 25.25 -25.39 -35.80
CA SER A 38 26.06 -24.25 -35.35
C SER A 38 25.42 -22.88 -35.62
N SER A 39 24.14 -22.85 -35.99
CA SER A 39 23.41 -21.62 -36.35
C SER A 39 22.85 -20.82 -35.16
N ASP A 40 22.87 -21.35 -33.93
CA ASP A 40 22.16 -20.77 -32.78
C ASP A 40 22.95 -19.68 -31.99
N THR A 41 24.20 -19.39 -32.38
CA THR A 41 25.02 -18.38 -31.69
C THR A 41 24.72 -16.94 -32.13
N HIS A 42 24.15 -16.71 -33.31
CA HIS A 42 23.84 -15.37 -33.81
C HIS A 42 22.53 -14.79 -33.22
N GLN A 43 21.55 -15.61 -32.85
CA GLN A 43 20.29 -15.10 -32.28
C GLN A 43 20.47 -14.59 -30.84
N LYS A 44 21.32 -15.23 -30.01
CA LYS A 44 21.55 -14.84 -28.61
C LYS A 44 22.22 -13.47 -28.44
N GLY A 45 23.04 -13.03 -29.40
CA GLY A 45 23.67 -11.70 -29.38
C GLY A 45 22.62 -10.58 -29.48
N THR A 46 21.69 -10.72 -30.42
CA THR A 46 20.69 -9.67 -30.71
C THR A 46 19.71 -9.42 -29.57
N GLN A 47 19.36 -10.46 -28.79
CA GLN A 47 18.44 -10.30 -27.66
C GLN A 47 19.09 -9.57 -26.49
N ARG A 48 20.36 -9.89 -26.18
CA ARG A 48 21.11 -9.22 -25.12
C ARG A 48 21.39 -7.75 -25.43
N GLU A 49 21.64 -7.42 -26.69
CA GLU A 49 21.79 -6.03 -27.14
C GLU A 49 20.50 -5.23 -27.00
N LYS A 50 19.34 -5.82 -27.33
CA LYS A 50 18.03 -5.19 -27.11
C LYS A 50 17.75 -4.93 -25.63
N GLU A 51 17.98 -5.91 -24.76
CA GLU A 51 17.79 -5.77 -23.31
C GLU A 51 18.71 -4.67 -22.72
N ASN A 52 19.95 -4.59 -23.19
CA ASN A 52 20.88 -3.53 -22.78
C ASN A 52 20.42 -2.14 -23.26
N ALA A 53 19.98 -2.02 -24.52
CA ALA A 53 19.49 -0.75 -25.07
C ALA A 53 18.23 -0.25 -24.32
N GLU A 54 17.30 -1.15 -23.99
CA GLU A 54 16.11 -0.85 -23.20
C GLU A 54 16.46 -0.38 -21.78
N ARG A 55 17.42 -1.06 -21.12
CA ARG A 55 17.93 -0.67 -19.80
C ARG A 55 18.62 0.70 -19.83
N GLU A 56 19.41 1.00 -20.86
CA GLU A 56 20.04 2.31 -21.03
C GLU A 56 19.02 3.44 -21.27
N TYR A 57 17.96 3.15 -22.03
CA TYR A 57 16.84 4.08 -22.23
C TYR A 57 16.13 4.39 -20.90
N LEU A 58 15.76 3.36 -20.14
CA LEU A 58 15.09 3.52 -18.85
C LEU A 58 15.96 4.31 -17.84
N ASN A 59 17.26 4.03 -17.81
CA ASN A 59 18.22 4.76 -16.97
C ASN A 59 18.31 6.25 -17.33
N ARG A 60 18.25 6.60 -18.62
CA ARG A 60 18.23 8.01 -19.07
C ARG A 60 16.96 8.72 -18.62
N GLU A 61 15.80 8.09 -18.79
CA GLU A 61 14.51 8.64 -18.37
C GLU A 61 14.47 8.91 -16.85
N ILE A 62 14.98 7.96 -16.05
CA ILE A 62 15.05 8.10 -14.59
C ILE A 62 16.01 9.21 -14.16
N LYS A 63 17.17 9.33 -14.82
CA LYS A 63 18.11 10.43 -14.54
C LYS A 63 17.44 11.79 -14.81
N GLY A 64 16.66 11.91 -15.89
CA GLY A 64 15.88 13.11 -16.19
C GLY A 64 14.80 13.40 -15.13
N LEU A 65 14.07 12.38 -14.68
CA LEU A 65 13.09 12.54 -13.58
C LEU A 65 13.78 12.95 -12.27
N MET A 66 14.93 12.37 -11.95
CA MET A 66 15.72 12.70 -10.77
C MET A 66 16.25 14.15 -10.82
N SER A 67 16.71 14.66 -11.96
CA SER A 67 17.24 16.02 -12.07
C SER A 67 16.13 17.07 -11.86
N ILE A 68 14.99 16.93 -12.53
CA ILE A 68 13.81 17.80 -12.36
C ILE A 68 13.38 17.82 -10.90
N PHE A 69 13.41 16.65 -10.24
CA PHE A 69 12.98 16.54 -8.85
C PHE A 69 13.96 17.18 -7.87
N LEU A 70 15.27 16.97 -8.06
CA LEU A 70 16.31 17.57 -7.22
C LEU A 70 16.34 19.10 -7.35
N GLU A 71 15.99 19.64 -8.51
CA GLU A 71 15.85 21.09 -8.71
C GLU A 71 14.63 21.67 -7.98
N LYS A 72 13.47 21.01 -8.06
CA LYS A 72 12.26 21.46 -7.32
C LYS A 72 12.43 21.37 -5.80
N ASP A 73 13.02 20.29 -5.28
CA ASP A 73 13.20 20.11 -3.83
C ASP A 73 14.23 21.09 -3.23
N ARG A 74 15.31 21.44 -3.96
CA ARG A 74 16.34 22.37 -3.44
C ARG A 74 15.79 23.75 -3.07
N SER A 75 14.71 24.20 -3.73
CA SER A 75 14.05 25.47 -3.41
C SER A 75 13.32 25.45 -2.06
N VAL A 76 12.95 24.27 -1.55
CA VAL A 76 12.15 24.11 -0.33
C VAL A 76 13.01 24.04 0.94
N TYR A 77 14.30 23.70 0.82
CA TYR A 77 15.16 23.36 1.97
C TYR A 77 16.22 24.41 2.38
N GLN A 78 16.20 25.65 1.85
CA GLN A 78 17.14 26.71 2.27
C GLN A 78 16.65 27.54 3.50
N ILE A 79 16.08 26.90 4.53
CA ILE A 79 15.65 27.61 5.75
C ILE A 79 16.70 27.44 6.84
N LYS A 80 17.20 28.57 7.37
CA LYS A 80 18.23 28.65 8.40
C LYS A 80 17.84 27.89 9.67
N PRO A 81 18.79 27.19 10.32
CA PRO A 81 18.53 26.42 11.54
C PRO A 81 18.53 27.34 12.76
N SER A 82 17.40 27.97 13.07
CA SER A 82 17.21 28.54 14.41
C SER A 82 15.73 28.49 14.82
N LEU A 83 15.48 27.65 15.83
CA LEU A 83 14.30 27.55 16.71
C LEU A 83 13.09 26.70 16.25
N LYS A 84 12.99 25.56 16.95
CA LYS A 84 11.87 24.62 17.22
C LYS A 84 11.34 23.77 16.04
N PRO A 85 11.46 22.43 16.09
CA PRO A 85 10.78 21.55 15.13
C PRO A 85 9.27 21.63 15.46
N PHE A 86 8.32 21.69 14.54
CA PHE A 86 8.23 20.98 13.27
C PHE A 86 7.43 21.84 12.28
N PRO A 87 7.95 22.03 11.06
CA PRO A 87 7.15 21.57 9.94
C PRO A 87 8.06 20.88 8.94
N THR A 88 8.14 19.56 9.00
CA THR A 88 8.10 18.84 7.72
C THR A 88 6.74 19.20 7.14
N ARG A 89 6.72 20.23 6.27
CA ARG A 89 5.53 20.56 5.49
C ARG A 89 5.26 19.34 4.62
N TYR A 90 4.37 18.47 5.09
CA TYR A 90 3.83 17.44 4.23
C TYR A 90 3.17 18.14 3.06
N ASN A 91 3.43 17.69 1.84
CA ASN A 91 2.69 18.17 0.70
C ASN A 91 1.25 17.60 0.80
N THR A 92 0.34 18.39 1.37
CA THR A 92 -1.05 18.00 1.59
C THR A 92 -1.85 17.92 0.28
N GLU A 93 -1.32 18.38 -0.84
CA GLU A 93 -1.91 18.17 -2.18
C GLU A 93 -1.81 16.69 -2.59
N ARG A 94 -0.80 15.97 -2.08
CA ARG A 94 -0.67 14.52 -2.28
C ARG A 94 -1.63 13.70 -1.43
N MET A 95 -2.23 14.31 -0.40
CA MET A 95 -3.24 13.68 0.45
C MET A 95 -4.59 13.69 -0.29
N THR A 96 -4.70 12.85 -1.31
CA THR A 96 -5.97 12.60 -2.02
C THR A 96 -6.87 11.68 -1.19
N GLU A 97 -8.16 11.65 -1.51
CA GLU A 97 -9.13 10.74 -0.88
C GLU A 97 -8.77 9.26 -1.06
N SER A 98 -8.28 8.89 -2.25
CA SER A 98 -7.78 7.53 -2.50
C SER A 98 -6.53 7.23 -1.67
N TRP A 99 -5.58 8.16 -1.57
CA TRP A 99 -4.40 7.98 -0.71
C TRP A 99 -4.80 7.83 0.76
N LEU A 100 -5.73 8.65 1.26
CA LEU A 100 -6.22 8.56 2.63
C LEU A 100 -6.87 7.20 2.89
N SER A 101 -7.63 6.69 1.94
CA SER A 101 -8.32 5.41 2.07
C SER A 101 -7.36 4.24 2.06
N GLY A 102 -6.32 4.27 1.22
CA GLY A 102 -5.25 3.27 1.27
C GLY A 102 -4.46 3.32 2.58
N PHE A 103 -4.15 4.53 3.06
CA PHE A 103 -3.46 4.71 4.34
C PHE A 103 -4.32 4.19 5.51
N PHE A 104 -5.62 4.49 5.50
CA PHE A 104 -6.58 4.01 6.49
C PHE A 104 -6.79 2.49 6.42
N ASP A 105 -6.77 1.89 5.23
CA ASP A 105 -6.86 0.45 5.08
C ASP A 105 -5.66 -0.28 5.70
N GLY A 106 -4.49 0.35 5.80
CA GLY A 106 -3.37 -0.17 6.58
C GLY A 106 -3.49 0.15 8.07
N ASP A 107 -3.38 1.43 8.44
CA ASP A 107 -3.19 1.89 9.82
C ASP A 107 -4.48 2.35 10.55
N GLY A 108 -5.61 2.33 9.86
CA GLY A 108 -6.90 2.81 10.36
C GLY A 108 -7.75 1.72 11.02
N HIS A 109 -8.70 2.17 11.86
CA HIS A 109 -9.69 1.31 12.47
C HIS A 109 -11.05 2.00 12.64
N ILE A 110 -12.11 1.20 12.60
CA ILE A 110 -13.48 1.61 12.89
C ILE A 110 -13.99 0.73 14.02
N SER A 111 -14.47 1.34 15.10
CA SER A 111 -14.93 0.63 16.28
C SER A 111 -16.20 1.25 16.85
N PHE A 112 -17.03 0.38 17.41
CA PHE A 112 -18.14 0.78 18.27
C PHE A 112 -17.83 0.37 19.70
N GLY A 113 -18.12 1.25 20.65
CA GLY A 113 -18.03 1.00 22.07
C GLY A 113 -19.31 1.40 22.79
N ARG A 114 -19.46 0.99 24.05
CA ARG A 114 -20.53 1.45 24.92
C ARG A 114 -19.96 2.28 26.06
N ASN A 115 -20.68 3.33 26.43
CA ASN A 115 -20.51 4.05 27.68
C ASN A 115 -21.86 4.01 28.41
N GLY A 116 -22.03 3.00 29.28
CA GLY A 116 -23.33 2.66 29.86
C GLY A 116 -24.35 2.31 28.77
N ARG A 117 -25.48 3.05 28.75
CA ARG A 117 -26.55 2.87 27.76
C ARG A 117 -26.27 3.52 26.40
N PHE A 118 -25.21 4.32 26.29
CA PHE A 118 -24.93 5.08 25.08
C PHE A 118 -23.90 4.36 24.22
N TRP A 119 -24.14 4.35 22.93
CA TRP A 119 -23.17 3.90 21.95
C TRP A 119 -22.19 5.00 21.57
N LYS A 120 -20.94 4.61 21.33
CA LYS A 120 -19.86 5.48 20.85
C LYS A 120 -19.30 4.87 19.57
N LEU A 121 -19.29 5.65 18.49
CA LEU A 121 -18.51 5.35 17.28
C LEU A 121 -17.17 6.07 17.36
N GLN A 122 -16.10 5.34 17.03
CA GLN A 122 -14.75 5.85 16.94
C GLN A 122 -14.11 5.34 15.64
N VAL A 123 -13.66 6.30 14.83
CA VAL A 123 -12.85 6.08 13.62
C VAL A 123 -11.48 6.66 13.91
N GLY A 124 -10.44 5.84 13.88
CA GLY A 124 -9.11 6.28 14.30
C GLY A 124 -8.00 5.79 13.39
N MET A 125 -6.88 6.48 13.43
CA MET A 125 -5.63 6.08 12.78
C MET A 125 -4.46 6.39 13.73
N THR A 126 -3.48 5.50 13.78
CA THR A 126 -2.35 5.61 14.72
C THR A 126 -1.05 5.84 13.96
N GLN A 127 -0.20 6.74 14.44
CA GLN A 127 1.15 6.98 13.91
C GLN A 127 2.12 7.42 15.00
N SER A 128 3.42 7.16 14.82
CA SER A 128 4.46 7.72 15.68
C SER A 128 4.71 9.21 15.43
N ASN A 129 4.33 9.71 14.26
CA ASN A 129 4.57 11.09 13.84
C ASN A 129 3.34 11.99 14.10
N TYR A 130 3.42 12.81 15.15
CA TYR A 130 2.37 13.78 15.49
C TYR A 130 2.09 14.78 14.36
N SER A 131 3.13 15.36 13.77
CA SER A 131 3.00 16.42 12.76
C SER A 131 2.26 15.94 11.52
N PHE A 132 2.42 14.66 11.18
CA PHE A 132 1.68 14.03 10.09
C PHE A 132 0.18 13.93 10.40
N LEU A 133 -0.18 13.43 11.59
CA LEU A 133 -1.59 13.35 11.99
C LEU A 133 -2.23 14.73 12.11
N ALA A 134 -1.49 15.74 12.57
CA ALA A 134 -1.94 17.13 12.59
C ALA A 134 -2.20 17.68 11.16
N ALA A 135 -1.36 17.32 10.19
CA ALA A 135 -1.60 17.68 8.79
C ALA A 135 -2.87 17.02 8.23
N LEU A 136 -3.12 15.74 8.57
CA LEU A 136 -4.36 15.06 8.20
C LEU A 136 -5.59 15.71 8.84
N GLN A 137 -5.52 16.01 10.13
CA GLN A 137 -6.59 16.70 10.86
C GLN A 137 -6.93 18.04 10.21
N SER A 138 -5.91 18.81 9.83
CA SER A 138 -6.08 20.09 9.15
C SER A 138 -6.69 19.94 7.76
N LYS A 139 -6.25 18.94 6.98
CA LYS A 139 -6.71 18.70 5.60
C LYS A 139 -8.16 18.22 5.52
N TYR A 140 -8.54 17.28 6.39
CA TYR A 140 -9.86 16.62 6.34
C TYR A 140 -10.86 17.19 7.34
N GLY A 141 -10.40 18.05 8.26
CA GLY A 141 -11.21 18.69 9.28
C GLY A 141 -11.70 17.74 10.37
N GLY A 142 -12.14 18.27 11.51
CA GLY A 142 -12.67 17.47 12.61
C GLY A 142 -11.60 16.65 13.35
N GLY A 143 -12.06 15.61 14.06
CA GLY A 143 -11.21 14.71 14.83
C GLY A 143 -10.49 15.33 16.03
N SER A 144 -9.82 14.49 16.82
CA SER A 144 -9.04 14.88 17.99
C SER A 144 -7.77 14.07 18.06
N LEU A 145 -6.64 14.74 18.35
CA LEU A 145 -5.35 14.10 18.51
C LEU A 145 -5.16 13.65 19.95
N HIS A 146 -4.82 12.38 20.13
CA HIS A 146 -4.57 11.78 21.43
C HIS A 146 -3.16 11.21 21.47
N LYS A 147 -2.50 11.38 22.61
CA LYS A 147 -1.24 10.70 22.88
C LYS A 147 -1.56 9.26 23.31
N GLY A 148 -0.99 8.27 22.64
CA GLY A 148 -1.20 6.86 22.98
C GLY A 148 -0.71 6.58 24.41
N LYS A 149 -1.45 5.80 25.20
CA LYS A 149 -1.12 5.56 26.62
C LYS A 149 0.12 4.67 26.82
N LYS A 150 0.48 3.87 25.81
CA LYS A 150 1.60 2.93 25.85
C LYS A 150 2.59 3.27 24.74
N ALA A 151 3.87 3.03 24.98
CA ALA A 151 4.86 3.00 23.92
C ALA A 151 4.46 1.90 22.92
N THR A 152 4.40 2.24 21.64
CA THR A 152 3.94 1.33 20.58
C THR A 152 5.07 0.49 20.00
N SER A 153 6.33 0.82 20.34
CA SER A 153 7.51 0.13 19.83
C SER A 153 8.40 -0.35 20.98
N SER A 154 9.20 -1.39 20.69
CA SER A 154 10.33 -1.83 21.52
C SER A 154 11.28 -0.68 21.89
N ASN A 155 11.28 0.38 21.07
CA ASN A 155 12.15 1.55 21.22
C ASN A 155 11.56 2.60 22.18
N GLY A 156 10.43 2.33 22.83
CA GLY A 156 9.81 3.25 23.79
C GLY A 156 9.14 4.47 23.13
N VAL A 157 9.09 4.55 21.79
CA VAL A 157 8.47 5.68 21.10
C VAL A 157 6.96 5.63 21.32
N GLN A 158 6.42 6.74 21.85
CA GLN A 158 5.00 6.89 22.11
C GLN A 158 4.27 7.23 20.81
N GLY A 159 3.24 6.44 20.49
CA GLY A 159 2.36 6.72 19.36
C GLY A 159 1.38 7.85 19.64
N TRP A 160 0.82 8.38 18.56
CA TRP A 160 -0.27 9.34 18.53
C TRP A 160 -1.43 8.75 17.74
N GLU A 161 -2.64 9.16 18.07
CA GLU A 161 -3.87 8.69 17.43
C GLU A 161 -4.72 9.89 17.02
N LEU A 162 -5.18 9.93 15.77
CA LEU A 162 -6.20 10.87 15.30
C LEU A 162 -7.55 10.17 15.32
N VAL A 163 -8.48 10.66 16.12
CA VAL A 163 -9.77 10.03 16.38
C VAL A 163 -10.93 10.93 15.99
N TYR A 164 -11.84 10.40 15.17
CA TYR A 164 -13.12 10.99 14.85
C TYR A 164 -14.23 10.27 15.61
N GLY A 165 -15.04 11.04 16.35
CA GLY A 165 -16.09 10.50 17.21
C GLY A 165 -17.48 11.00 16.81
N GLY A 166 -18.45 10.08 16.79
CA GLY A 166 -19.84 10.44 16.50
C GLY A 166 -19.99 11.18 15.16
N THR A 167 -20.73 12.29 15.14
CA THR A 167 -21.01 13.06 13.91
C THR A 167 -19.77 13.67 13.28
N SER A 168 -18.69 13.89 14.04
CA SER A 168 -17.43 14.39 13.47
C SER A 168 -16.76 13.39 12.53
N ALA A 169 -17.18 12.11 12.56
CA ALA A 169 -16.67 11.07 11.68
C ALA A 169 -17.40 10.98 10.33
N TYR A 170 -18.46 11.76 10.12
CA TYR A 170 -19.30 11.61 8.92
C TYR A 170 -18.53 11.84 7.62
N SER A 171 -17.76 12.93 7.52
CA SER A 171 -16.99 13.26 6.32
C SER A 171 -15.94 12.19 5.98
N ILE A 172 -15.17 11.75 6.99
CA ILE A 172 -14.14 10.73 6.78
C ILE A 172 -14.76 9.39 6.40
N LEU A 173 -15.89 9.02 7.02
CA LEU A 173 -16.58 7.77 6.70
C LEU A 173 -17.14 7.76 5.29
N LYS A 174 -17.62 8.90 4.78
CA LYS A 174 -18.07 9.01 3.39
C LYS A 174 -16.92 8.75 2.42
N ILE A 175 -15.78 9.41 2.63
CA ILE A 175 -14.57 9.19 1.83
C ILE A 175 -14.19 7.70 1.84
N LEU A 176 -14.13 7.08 3.02
CA LEU A 176 -13.74 5.68 3.17
C LEU A 176 -14.76 4.71 2.54
N ALA A 177 -16.06 4.98 2.68
CA ALA A 177 -17.10 4.14 2.08
C ALA A 177 -17.03 4.14 0.55
N GLU A 178 -16.60 5.25 -0.06
CA GLU A 178 -16.47 5.42 -1.51
C GLU A 178 -15.12 4.94 -2.05
N ASN A 179 -14.02 5.14 -1.32
CA ASN A 179 -12.66 4.97 -1.84
C ASN A 179 -11.85 3.83 -1.20
N ALA A 180 -12.21 3.34 0.00
CA ALA A 180 -11.49 2.22 0.61
C ALA A 180 -11.73 0.93 -0.17
N VAL A 181 -10.73 0.05 -0.14
CA VAL A 181 -10.76 -1.24 -0.83
C VAL A 181 -11.05 -2.34 0.17
N ILE A 182 -10.45 -2.28 1.36
CA ILE A 182 -10.57 -3.29 2.42
C ILE A 182 -11.66 -2.92 3.41
N LYS A 183 -11.69 -1.67 3.89
CA LYS A 183 -12.60 -1.24 4.98
C LYS A 183 -13.85 -0.49 4.53
N SER A 184 -14.20 -0.54 3.25
CA SER A 184 -15.36 0.14 2.67
C SER A 184 -16.68 -0.30 3.31
N LYS A 185 -16.88 -1.61 3.49
CA LYS A 185 -18.10 -2.16 4.12
C LYS A 185 -18.23 -1.72 5.58
N GLN A 186 -17.13 -1.73 6.34
CA GLN A 186 -17.13 -1.22 7.71
C GLN A 186 -17.48 0.27 7.75
N ALA A 187 -16.93 1.08 6.83
CA ALA A 187 -17.29 2.48 6.71
C ALA A 187 -18.79 2.69 6.38
N GLY A 188 -19.35 1.89 5.46
CA GLY A 188 -20.78 1.91 5.14
C GLY A 188 -21.69 1.55 6.32
N ILE A 189 -21.31 0.53 7.11
CA ILE A 189 -22.03 0.16 8.35
C ILE A 189 -21.96 1.31 9.37
N ALA A 190 -20.81 1.98 9.50
CA ALA A 190 -20.64 3.11 10.40
C ALA A 190 -21.44 4.35 9.97
N LEU A 191 -21.62 4.61 8.68
CA LEU A 191 -22.53 5.66 8.19
C LEU A 191 -23.98 5.35 8.57
N GLN A 192 -24.45 4.13 8.28
CA GLN A 192 -25.81 3.70 8.68
C GLN A 192 -26.03 3.82 10.19
N PHE A 193 -24.97 3.55 10.97
CA PHE A 193 -25.02 3.68 12.43
C PHE A 193 -25.23 5.14 12.87
N LEU A 194 -24.58 6.09 12.21
CA LEU A 194 -24.76 7.53 12.47
C LEU A 194 -26.16 8.02 12.10
N ASP A 195 -26.70 7.55 10.97
CA ASP A 195 -28.01 7.96 10.47
C ASP A 195 -29.18 7.35 11.27
N SER A 196 -28.96 6.18 11.89
CA SER A 196 -29.99 5.51 12.67
C SER A 196 -30.27 6.24 13.99
N GLN A 197 -31.52 6.62 14.21
CA GLN A 197 -32.04 7.07 15.52
C GLN A 197 -32.57 5.89 16.36
N ASN A 198 -32.79 4.72 15.74
CA ASN A 198 -33.38 3.55 16.39
C ASN A 198 -32.30 2.76 17.16
N PHE A 199 -32.53 2.57 18.46
CA PHE A 199 -31.60 1.86 19.34
C PHE A 199 -31.40 0.39 18.95
N ALA A 200 -32.47 -0.35 18.65
CA ALA A 200 -32.38 -1.76 18.24
C ALA A 200 -31.57 -1.91 16.95
N ARG A 201 -31.77 -1.00 15.99
CA ARG A 201 -30.98 -0.96 14.75
C ARG A 201 -29.50 -0.68 15.03
N ARG A 202 -29.18 0.20 15.98
CA ARG A 202 -27.78 0.47 16.38
C ARG A 202 -27.12 -0.75 17.01
N GLU A 203 -27.85 -1.53 17.81
CA GLU A 203 -27.37 -2.78 18.38
C GLU A 203 -27.06 -3.82 17.30
N GLU A 204 -27.95 -3.98 16.31
CA GLU A 204 -27.75 -4.85 15.15
C GLU A 204 -26.51 -4.45 14.34
N LEU A 205 -26.39 -3.17 13.98
CA LEU A 205 -25.23 -2.64 13.24
C LEU A 205 -23.94 -2.82 14.04
N ALA A 206 -24.00 -2.72 15.36
CA ALA A 206 -22.84 -2.99 16.21
C ALA A 206 -22.43 -4.48 16.21
N GLY A 207 -23.40 -5.39 16.19
CA GLY A 207 -23.18 -6.81 15.96
C GLY A 207 -22.50 -7.09 14.62
N LEU A 208 -22.98 -6.47 13.54
CA LEU A 208 -22.39 -6.59 12.20
C LEU A 208 -20.95 -6.06 12.14
N MET A 209 -20.67 -4.92 12.77
CA MET A 209 -19.30 -4.39 12.85
C MET A 209 -18.38 -5.30 13.65
N LYS A 210 -18.85 -5.86 14.77
CA LYS A 210 -18.08 -6.85 15.53
C LYS A 210 -17.76 -8.08 14.67
N TYR A 211 -18.75 -8.56 13.92
CA TYR A 211 -18.56 -9.65 12.97
C TYR A 211 -17.53 -9.30 11.88
N CYS A 212 -17.57 -8.10 11.30
CA CYS A 212 -16.56 -7.63 10.33
C CYS A 212 -15.16 -7.60 10.94
N ASN A 213 -15.02 -7.07 12.15
CA ASN A 213 -13.72 -6.90 12.81
C ASN A 213 -13.11 -8.22 13.29
N SER A 214 -13.94 -9.19 13.70
CA SER A 214 -13.49 -10.51 14.16
C SER A 214 -13.16 -11.47 13.01
N ASN A 215 -13.80 -11.32 11.84
CA ASN A 215 -13.66 -12.25 10.71
C ASN A 215 -12.77 -11.70 9.59
N LYS A 216 -11.64 -11.07 9.94
CA LYS A 216 -10.74 -10.42 8.98
C LYS A 216 -10.43 -11.25 7.71
N MET A 217 -10.35 -12.59 7.80
CA MET A 217 -10.02 -13.45 6.65
C MET A 217 -11.20 -13.82 5.73
N THR A 218 -12.45 -13.82 6.22
CA THR A 218 -13.60 -14.32 5.45
C THR A 218 -14.07 -13.31 4.39
N TYR A 219 -13.58 -12.07 4.46
CA TYR A 219 -13.93 -10.96 3.56
C TYR A 219 -13.08 -10.89 2.29
N ALA A 220 -12.23 -11.89 2.04
CA ALA A 220 -11.41 -11.96 0.83
C ALA A 220 -12.23 -11.79 -0.46
N SER A 221 -13.49 -12.25 -0.49
CA SER A 221 -14.42 -12.11 -1.63
C SER A 221 -15.14 -10.76 -1.70
N GLU A 222 -15.08 -9.93 -0.66
CA GLU A 222 -15.79 -8.65 -0.57
C GLU A 222 -14.88 -7.43 -0.77
N VAL A 223 -13.58 -7.66 -1.03
CA VAL A 223 -12.63 -6.60 -1.35
C VAL A 223 -12.94 -6.05 -2.75
N ASP A 224 -13.26 -4.76 -2.84
CA ASP A 224 -13.55 -4.11 -4.12
C ASP A 224 -12.27 -3.61 -4.79
N LEU A 225 -11.59 -4.53 -5.47
CA LEU A 225 -10.34 -4.24 -6.18
C LEU A 225 -10.52 -3.23 -7.33
N THR A 226 -11.75 -2.97 -7.79
CA THR A 226 -12.00 -1.98 -8.85
C THR A 226 -11.68 -0.55 -8.43
N ARG A 227 -11.58 -0.30 -7.11
CA ARG A 227 -11.20 0.99 -6.53
C ARG A 227 -9.69 1.18 -6.43
N MET A 228 -8.90 0.15 -6.74
CA MET A 228 -7.45 0.23 -6.69
C MET A 228 -6.95 1.23 -7.75
N ASN A 229 -6.15 2.18 -7.30
CA ASN A 229 -5.55 3.21 -8.15
C ASN A 229 -4.20 3.64 -7.54
N PRO A 230 -3.38 4.45 -8.23
CA PRO A 230 -2.04 4.77 -7.75
C PRO A 230 -2.03 5.56 -6.43
N GLY A 231 -3.06 6.38 -6.19
CA GLY A 231 -3.25 7.07 -4.91
C GLY A 231 -3.50 6.11 -3.77
N PHE A 232 -4.43 5.16 -3.94
CA PHE A 232 -4.67 4.09 -2.97
C PHE A 232 -3.41 3.28 -2.67
N LEU A 233 -2.68 2.87 -3.70
CA LEU A 233 -1.43 2.11 -3.55
C LEU A 233 -0.37 2.88 -2.76
N ALA A 234 -0.23 4.19 -3.01
CA ALA A 234 0.66 5.04 -2.25
C ALA A 234 0.25 5.16 -0.78
N GLY A 235 -1.05 5.25 -0.50
CA GLY A 235 -1.60 5.26 0.86
C GLY A 235 -1.28 3.98 1.63
N ILE A 236 -1.60 2.83 1.05
CA ILE A 236 -1.34 1.54 1.70
C ILE A 236 0.16 1.29 1.88
N PHE A 237 1.00 1.75 0.96
CA PHE A 237 2.45 1.71 1.10
C PHE A 237 2.95 2.63 2.23
N ASP A 238 2.39 3.83 2.37
CA ASP A 238 2.73 4.74 3.46
C ASP A 238 2.35 4.20 4.84
N ALA A 239 1.32 3.35 4.92
CA ALA A 239 0.99 2.61 6.15
C ALA A 239 1.90 1.38 6.33
N GLU A 240 1.75 0.38 5.46
CA GLU A 240 2.26 -0.99 5.66
C GLU A 240 3.52 -1.31 4.84
N GLY A 241 3.87 -0.44 3.90
CA GLY A 241 4.99 -0.64 2.98
C GLY A 241 6.36 -0.51 3.64
N SER A 242 7.32 -1.19 3.03
CA SER A 242 8.75 -1.03 3.25
C SER A 242 9.45 -0.93 1.90
N THR A 243 10.72 -0.56 1.89
CA THR A 243 11.53 -0.23 0.69
C THR A 243 11.24 -1.06 -0.56
N ASN A 244 11.14 -2.39 -0.45
CA ASN A 244 10.89 -3.32 -1.56
C ASN A 244 9.80 -4.37 -1.24
N ARG A 245 9.06 -4.17 -0.15
CA ARG A 245 8.13 -5.17 0.36
C ARG A 245 6.92 -4.50 0.97
N LEU A 246 5.74 -4.94 0.58
CA LEU A 246 4.48 -4.60 1.22
C LEU A 246 3.98 -5.87 1.92
N LYS A 247 3.80 -5.79 3.24
CA LYS A 247 3.14 -6.86 4.00
C LYS A 247 1.71 -6.44 4.24
N HIS A 248 0.78 -7.38 4.19
CA HIS A 248 -0.59 -7.11 4.58
C HIS A 248 -1.27 -8.37 5.09
N GLU A 249 -2.17 -8.23 6.06
CA GLU A 249 -2.91 -9.36 6.64
C GLU A 249 -3.92 -10.00 5.67
N PHE A 250 -4.18 -9.37 4.52
CA PHE A 250 -5.24 -9.76 3.59
C PHE A 250 -4.64 -10.22 2.26
N PRO A 251 -4.51 -11.54 1.98
CA PRO A 251 -3.88 -12.04 0.76
C PRO A 251 -4.51 -11.51 -0.55
N THR A 252 -5.83 -11.29 -0.56
CA THR A 252 -6.53 -10.73 -1.72
C THR A 252 -5.99 -9.36 -2.13
N ILE A 253 -5.63 -8.49 -1.17
CA ILE A 253 -5.07 -7.18 -1.54
C ILE A 253 -3.72 -7.33 -2.23
N LEU A 254 -2.89 -8.27 -1.77
CA LEU A 254 -1.57 -8.50 -2.36
C LEU A 254 -1.69 -9.07 -3.77
N THR A 255 -2.67 -9.95 -3.99
CA THR A 255 -3.01 -10.47 -5.32
C THR A 255 -3.50 -9.35 -6.22
N GLY A 256 -4.44 -8.52 -5.76
CA GLY A 256 -4.93 -7.37 -6.53
C GLY A 256 -3.83 -6.35 -6.86
N ILE A 257 -2.88 -6.11 -5.95
CA ILE A 257 -1.72 -5.24 -6.20
C ILE A 257 -0.83 -5.81 -7.30
N LYS A 258 -0.55 -7.12 -7.25
CA LYS A 258 0.22 -7.82 -8.28
C LYS A 258 -0.45 -7.72 -9.64
N GLU A 259 -1.76 -7.95 -9.70
CA GLU A 259 -2.56 -7.85 -10.93
C GLU A 259 -2.57 -6.41 -11.47
N TYR A 260 -2.81 -5.43 -10.59
CA TYR A 260 -2.84 -4.01 -10.95
C TYR A 260 -1.50 -3.53 -11.53
N LEU A 261 -0.38 -3.93 -10.93
CA LEU A 261 0.95 -3.53 -11.37
C LEU A 261 1.47 -4.38 -12.55
N GLY A 262 0.87 -5.54 -12.81
CA GLY A 262 1.34 -6.52 -13.79
C GLY A 262 2.70 -7.14 -13.44
N CYS A 263 3.19 -6.96 -12.20
CA CYS A 263 4.54 -7.34 -11.81
C CYS A 263 4.65 -7.71 -10.32
N GLY A 264 5.85 -8.15 -9.89
CA GLY A 264 6.11 -8.56 -8.51
C GLY A 264 5.68 -9.98 -8.15
N LYS A 265 5.96 -10.37 -6.90
CA LYS A 265 5.70 -11.71 -6.36
C LYS A 265 4.97 -11.62 -5.02
N ASP A 266 3.90 -12.39 -4.86
CA ASP A 266 3.31 -12.66 -3.56
C ASP A 266 4.03 -13.85 -2.90
N ASN A 267 4.60 -13.61 -1.73
CA ASN A 267 5.33 -14.59 -0.94
C ASN A 267 4.86 -14.53 0.52
N ARG A 268 4.03 -15.49 0.93
CA ARG A 268 3.63 -15.72 2.33
C ARG A 268 3.07 -14.47 3.02
N GLY A 269 2.05 -13.84 2.42
CA GLY A 269 1.44 -12.63 2.98
C GLY A 269 2.29 -11.38 2.80
N ALA A 270 3.12 -11.36 1.74
CA ALA A 270 3.87 -10.18 1.37
C ALA A 270 4.02 -10.06 -0.14
N PHE A 271 3.67 -8.90 -0.67
CA PHE A 271 4.02 -8.50 -2.02
C PHE A 271 5.45 -7.97 -2.05
N THR A 272 6.27 -8.50 -2.95
CA THR A 272 7.69 -8.18 -3.07
C THR A 272 8.04 -7.84 -4.51
N ILE A 273 8.86 -6.79 -4.68
CA ILE A 273 9.44 -6.44 -5.96
C ILE A 273 10.95 -6.65 -5.88
N THR A 274 11.48 -7.50 -6.75
CA THR A 274 12.91 -7.82 -6.79
C THR A 274 13.60 -7.30 -8.04
N LYS A 275 12.87 -7.23 -9.16
CA LYS A 275 13.39 -6.74 -10.44
C LYS A 275 13.43 -5.22 -10.45
N TYR A 276 14.44 -4.66 -11.11
CA TYR A 276 14.61 -3.22 -11.19
C TYR A 276 13.48 -2.57 -12.00
N GLU A 277 13.12 -3.19 -13.11
CA GLU A 277 12.16 -2.71 -14.08
C GLU A 277 10.76 -2.61 -13.45
N ASP A 278 10.38 -3.65 -12.70
CA ASP A 278 9.16 -3.68 -11.86
C ASP A 278 9.17 -2.55 -10.81
N TYR A 279 10.32 -2.26 -10.20
CA TYR A 279 10.44 -1.20 -9.20
C TYR A 279 10.27 0.19 -9.83
N VAL A 280 10.82 0.40 -11.03
CA VAL A 280 10.65 1.65 -11.77
C VAL A 280 9.19 1.86 -12.12
N ALA A 281 8.48 0.82 -12.56
CA ALA A 281 7.05 0.90 -12.84
C ALA A 281 6.24 1.27 -11.59
N LEU A 282 6.51 0.61 -10.45
CA LEU A 282 5.92 0.95 -9.15
C LEU A 282 6.20 2.42 -8.77
N TYR A 283 7.47 2.84 -8.88
CA TYR A 283 7.91 4.19 -8.53
C TYR A 283 7.17 5.23 -9.37
N LYS A 284 7.14 5.09 -10.71
CA LYS A 284 6.47 6.03 -11.61
C LYS A 284 4.98 6.16 -11.28
N SER A 285 4.33 5.05 -10.96
CA SER A 285 2.90 5.02 -10.62
C SER A 285 2.60 5.72 -9.29
N MET A 286 3.32 5.37 -8.22
CA MET A 286 2.97 5.77 -6.85
C MET A 286 3.66 7.04 -6.34
N HIS A 287 4.87 7.35 -6.83
CA HIS A 287 5.68 8.44 -6.30
C HIS A 287 4.99 9.81 -6.23
N PRO A 288 4.11 10.21 -7.18
CA PRO A 288 3.36 11.46 -7.08
C PRO A 288 2.49 11.54 -5.81
N PHE A 289 2.09 10.39 -5.26
CA PHE A 289 1.14 10.29 -4.16
C PHE A 289 1.79 9.86 -2.83
N VAL A 290 2.98 9.26 -2.84
CA VAL A 290 3.67 8.84 -1.59
C VAL A 290 4.12 10.05 -0.78
N ILE A 291 3.82 10.03 0.53
CA ILE A 291 4.03 11.13 1.48
C ILE A 291 5.06 10.73 2.53
N ILE A 292 4.75 9.71 3.34
CA ILE A 292 5.56 9.34 4.52
C ILE A 292 6.86 8.67 4.07
N LYS A 293 6.76 7.72 3.15
CA LYS A 293 7.88 6.86 2.72
C LYS A 293 8.52 7.33 1.41
N SER A 294 8.33 8.60 1.05
CA SER A 294 8.80 9.17 -0.22
C SER A 294 10.34 9.16 -0.34
N VAL A 295 11.05 9.38 0.76
CA VAL A 295 12.52 9.30 0.81
C VAL A 295 12.99 7.85 0.64
N GLN A 296 12.37 6.91 1.37
CA GLN A 296 12.68 5.48 1.26
C GLN A 296 12.47 4.98 -0.17
N LEU A 297 11.35 5.34 -0.80
CA LEU A 297 11.05 4.98 -2.17
C LEU A 297 12.11 5.51 -3.16
N ARG A 298 12.56 6.76 -2.98
CA ARG A 298 13.65 7.33 -3.80
C ARG A 298 15.00 6.65 -3.56
N SER A 299 15.33 6.31 -2.31
CA SER A 299 16.62 5.71 -1.96
C SER A 299 16.80 4.34 -2.59
N VAL A 300 15.74 3.54 -2.69
CA VAL A 300 15.80 2.24 -3.35
C VAL A 300 16.09 2.41 -4.84
N LEU A 301 15.42 3.34 -5.52
CA LEU A 301 15.67 3.62 -6.93
C LEU A 301 17.15 3.95 -7.19
N LYS A 302 17.77 4.73 -6.29
CA LYS A 302 19.20 5.05 -6.36
C LYS A 302 20.10 3.82 -6.17
N SER A 303 19.73 2.90 -5.29
CA SER A 303 20.53 1.70 -5.01
C SER A 303 20.60 0.73 -6.18
N TYR A 304 19.67 0.80 -7.12
CA TYR A 304 19.68 0.00 -8.34
C TYR A 304 20.53 0.59 -9.46
N ILE A 305 21.00 1.83 -9.33
CA ILE A 305 21.91 2.43 -10.32
C ILE A 305 23.28 1.76 -10.13
N PRO A 306 23.80 1.01 -11.12
CA PRO A 306 25.08 0.32 -10.98
C PRO A 306 26.19 1.34 -10.69
N ASN A 307 27.02 1.07 -9.68
CA ASN A 307 28.16 1.91 -9.28
C ASN A 307 29.25 2.07 -10.37
N GLY A 308 29.04 1.55 -11.58
CA GLY A 308 29.97 1.59 -12.71
C GLY A 308 29.87 2.81 -13.63
N CYS A 309 28.93 3.73 -13.41
CA CYS A 309 28.85 5.01 -14.14
C CYS A 309 29.61 6.15 -13.44
N SER A 310 30.79 5.86 -12.87
CA SER A 310 31.68 6.86 -12.27
C SER A 310 32.57 7.58 -13.30
N GLY A 311 32.62 7.09 -14.55
CA GLY A 311 33.16 7.85 -15.67
C GLY A 311 32.11 8.82 -16.18
N SER A 312 32.10 10.05 -15.65
CA SER A 312 31.26 11.14 -16.15
C SER A 312 31.55 11.43 -17.62
N PRO A 313 30.58 11.31 -18.54
CA PRO A 313 30.48 12.26 -19.62
C PRO A 313 29.66 13.42 -19.04
N SER A 314 30.16 14.64 -19.18
CA SER A 314 29.36 15.85 -19.06
C SER A 314 28.24 15.80 -20.10
N TYR A 315 27.20 15.01 -19.86
CA TYR A 315 25.97 15.08 -20.62
C TYR A 315 25.20 16.26 -20.05
N THR A 316 25.37 17.39 -20.72
CA THR A 316 24.44 18.51 -20.64
C THR A 316 23.05 17.94 -20.92
N ILE A 317 22.16 18.04 -19.94
CA ILE A 317 20.76 17.61 -20.03
C ILE A 317 20.05 18.61 -20.94
N CYS A 318 20.27 18.45 -22.24
CA CYS A 318 19.49 19.06 -23.30
C CYS A 318 19.14 17.90 -24.24
N ASP A 319 17.92 17.85 -24.75
CA ASP A 319 17.45 16.88 -25.78
C ASP A 319 16.84 15.57 -25.26
N CYS A 320 15.95 15.67 -24.27
CA CYS A 320 14.88 14.66 -24.12
C CYS A 320 13.62 15.16 -24.86
N PRO A 321 13.21 14.54 -25.99
CA PRO A 321 12.12 15.05 -26.85
C PRO A 321 10.71 14.98 -26.23
N ILE A 322 10.56 14.43 -25.03
CA ILE A 322 9.26 14.15 -24.39
C ILE A 322 8.74 15.36 -23.58
N PHE A 323 9.54 16.44 -23.46
CA PHE A 323 9.15 17.65 -22.72
C PHE A 323 9.46 18.95 -23.47
N GLN A 324 9.11 19.03 -24.76
CA GLN A 324 8.83 20.35 -25.34
C GLN A 324 7.49 20.83 -24.80
N ASN A 325 7.53 21.93 -24.07
CA ASN A 325 6.39 22.60 -23.47
C ASN A 325 5.46 23.08 -24.61
N PRO A 326 4.19 22.63 -24.71
CA PRO A 326 3.28 23.09 -25.76
C PRO A 326 2.84 24.55 -25.60
N ASP A 327 3.19 25.22 -24.48
CA ASP A 327 2.70 26.56 -24.15
C ASP A 327 3.72 27.71 -24.38
N SER A 328 4.78 27.51 -25.17
CA SER A 328 5.73 28.62 -25.46
C SER A 328 5.46 29.40 -26.75
N ASP A 329 4.35 29.16 -27.45
CA ASP A 329 3.91 30.02 -28.56
C ASP A 329 2.75 30.93 -28.11
N SER A 330 3.10 32.00 -27.40
CA SER A 330 2.30 33.24 -27.43
C SER A 330 3.15 34.31 -28.11
N THR A 331 3.11 34.27 -29.44
CA THR A 331 3.49 35.40 -30.26
C THR A 331 2.52 36.54 -29.99
N ALA A 332 3.10 37.70 -29.74
CA ALA A 332 2.44 38.99 -29.72
C ALA A 332 1.60 39.22 -30.99
N ILE A 333 0.33 39.60 -30.81
CA ILE A 333 -0.31 40.82 -31.34
C ILE A 333 -1.34 41.27 -30.31
#